data_AF-T1C642-F1
#
_entry.id   AF-T1C642-F1
#
_cell.length_a   1.000
_cell.length_b   1.000
_cell.length_c   1.000
_cell.angle_alpha   90.00
_cell.angle_beta   90.00
_cell.angle_gamma   90.00
#
_symmetry.space_group_name_H-M   'P 1'
#
loop_
_entity.id
_entity.type
_entity.pdbx_description
1 polymer ?
#
loop_
_entity_poly.entity_id
_entity_poly.type
_entity_poly.pdbx_seq_one_letter_code
_entity_poly.pdbx_strand_id
1 'polypeptide(L)'
;RIEKGRYILNNAGQMNALKFLRKHRVAEILLWKGLGMKWSELDDQAMGIEHGMTDVIIERVCKIYGCQKCPHGNVIPDSNGDVNKIIDYRVSDFTRNKKLRISRIVFESPDMLEFLEKNKMFPNTILTLIDQNTVFVSPDESAITVPDIFFNAIRFSDP
;
A
#
# COMPACT_ATOMS: atom_id res chain seq x y z
N ARG A 1 21.76 17.81 -10.66
CA ARG A 1 22.15 17.13 -11.92
C ARG A 1 21.73 15.66 -11.76
N ILE A 2 20.79 15.15 -12.56
CA ILE A 2 20.41 13.73 -12.51
C ILE A 2 21.57 12.91 -13.11
N GLU A 3 21.97 11.82 -12.45
CA GLU A 3 23.03 10.93 -12.95
C GLU A 3 22.61 10.24 -14.26
N LYS A 4 23.59 9.96 -15.13
CA LYS A 4 23.36 9.26 -16.41
C LYS A 4 22.68 7.91 -16.16
N GLY A 5 21.56 7.64 -16.84
CA GLY A 5 20.78 6.39 -16.70
C GLY A 5 19.73 6.40 -15.59
N ARG A 6 19.54 7.51 -14.87
CA ARG A 6 18.44 7.69 -13.92
C ARG A 6 17.34 8.56 -14.51
N TYR A 7 16.10 8.16 -14.30
CA TYR A 7 14.90 8.89 -14.73
C TYR A 7 14.06 9.26 -13.51
N ILE A 8 13.50 10.46 -13.51
CA ILE A 8 12.56 10.94 -12.50
C ILE A 8 11.40 11.64 -13.19
N LEU A 9 10.22 11.59 -12.59
CA LEU A 9 9.07 12.37 -13.06
C LEU A 9 9.33 13.86 -12.84
N ASN A 10 9.02 14.67 -13.86
CA ASN A 10 8.89 16.12 -13.70
C ASN A 10 7.55 16.46 -13.00
N ASN A 11 7.34 17.73 -12.67
CA ASN A 11 6.14 18.16 -11.92
C ASN A 11 4.82 17.78 -12.62
N ALA A 12 4.75 17.96 -13.94
CA ALA A 12 3.56 17.58 -14.71
C ALA A 12 3.33 16.06 -14.69
N GLY A 13 4.40 15.27 -14.81
CA GLY A 13 4.36 13.81 -14.71
C GLY A 13 3.94 13.33 -13.32
N GLN A 14 4.43 13.98 -12.26
CA GLN A 14 4.00 13.70 -10.89
C GLN A 14 2.50 13.95 -10.70
N MET A 15 2.01 15.10 -11.16
CA MET A 15 0.58 15.45 -11.08
C MET A 15 -0.30 14.43 -11.82
N ASN A 16 0.11 14.02 -13.02
CA ASN A 16 -0.61 13.01 -13.79
C ASN A 16 -0.58 11.63 -13.12
N ALA A 17 0.57 11.24 -12.56
CA ALA A 17 0.70 10.00 -11.80
C ALA A 17 -0.22 9.98 -10.57
N LEU A 18 -0.35 11.11 -9.86
CA LEU A 18 -1.25 11.23 -8.70
C LEU A 18 -2.72 11.10 -9.10
N LYS A 19 -3.15 11.74 -10.18
CA LYS A 19 -4.51 11.57 -10.72
C LYS A 19 -4.79 10.13 -11.13
N PHE A 20 -3.82 9.47 -11.74
CA PHE A 20 -3.94 8.06 -12.11
C PHE A 20 -4.01 7.15 -10.88
N LEU A 21 -3.14 7.36 -9.89
CA LEU A 21 -3.17 6.61 -8.63
C LEU A 21 -4.49 6.78 -7.87
N ARG A 22 -5.15 7.94 -7.96
CA ARG A 22 -6.51 8.11 -7.41
C ARG A 22 -7.48 7.13 -8.07
N LYS A 23 -7.45 6.99 -9.40
CA LYS A 23 -8.30 6.05 -10.13
C LYS A 23 -8.03 4.60 -9.72
N HIS A 24 -6.76 4.21 -9.77
CA HIS A 24 -6.29 2.87 -9.40
C HIS A 24 -6.75 2.49 -8.00
N ARG A 25 -6.39 3.31 -7.00
CA ARG A 25 -6.67 3.01 -5.58
C ARG A 25 -8.14 2.98 -5.23
N VAL A 26 -8.96 3.76 -5.94
CA VAL A 26 -10.43 3.73 -5.76
C VAL A 26 -11.02 2.51 -6.46
N ALA A 27 -10.46 2.06 -7.58
CA ALA A 27 -10.82 0.79 -8.20
C ALA A 27 -10.54 -0.39 -7.24
N GLU A 28 -9.38 -0.42 -6.59
CA GLU A 28 -9.08 -1.45 -5.57
C GLU A 28 -10.15 -1.49 -4.46
N ILE A 29 -10.60 -0.33 -3.97
CA ILE A 29 -11.67 -0.26 -2.96
C ILE A 29 -12.96 -0.86 -3.49
N LEU A 30 -13.34 -0.53 -4.73
CA LEU A 30 -14.55 -1.03 -5.37
C LEU A 30 -14.49 -2.55 -5.56
N LEU A 31 -13.37 -3.07 -6.07
CA LEU A 31 -13.16 -4.50 -6.28
C LEU A 31 -13.19 -5.25 -4.94
N TRP A 32 -12.54 -4.71 -3.92
CA TRP A 32 -12.48 -5.34 -2.61
C TRP A 32 -13.83 -5.31 -1.88
N LYS A 33 -14.39 -4.13 -1.65
CA LYS A 33 -15.61 -3.97 -0.82
C LYS A 33 -16.90 -4.19 -1.60
N GLY A 34 -16.90 -3.95 -2.90
CA GLY A 34 -18.07 -4.09 -3.76
C GLY A 34 -18.21 -5.48 -4.36
N LEU A 35 -17.10 -6.10 -4.77
CA LEU A 35 -17.12 -7.41 -5.43
C LEU A 35 -16.56 -8.55 -4.57
N GLY A 36 -15.98 -8.24 -3.39
CA GLY A 36 -15.46 -9.27 -2.48
C GLY A 36 -14.21 -9.97 -3.00
N MET A 37 -13.43 -9.32 -3.86
CA MET A 37 -12.18 -9.88 -4.39
C MET A 37 -11.13 -10.04 -3.29
N LYS A 38 -10.18 -10.96 -3.49
CA LYS A 38 -9.09 -11.15 -2.53
C LYS A 38 -8.19 -9.94 -2.49
N TRP A 39 -7.60 -9.67 -1.34
CA TRP A 39 -6.72 -8.52 -1.14
C TRP A 39 -5.49 -8.60 -2.05
N SER A 40 -4.94 -9.80 -2.23
CA SER A 40 -3.76 -10.03 -3.07
C SER A 40 -3.99 -9.87 -4.57
N GLU A 41 -5.24 -9.90 -5.03
CA GLU A 41 -5.60 -9.81 -6.45
C GLU A 41 -5.95 -8.35 -6.85
N LEU A 42 -6.05 -7.41 -5.91
CA LEU A 42 -6.64 -6.10 -6.17
C LEU A 42 -5.84 -5.23 -7.14
N ASP A 43 -4.50 -5.18 -7.01
CA ASP A 43 -3.63 -4.34 -7.86
C ASP A 43 -3.76 -4.76 -9.34
N ASP A 44 -3.58 -6.06 -9.62
CA ASP A 44 -3.70 -6.64 -10.97
C ASP A 44 -5.10 -6.42 -11.56
N GLN A 45 -6.14 -6.60 -10.77
CA GLN A 45 -7.52 -6.49 -11.25
C GLN A 45 -7.95 -5.02 -11.40
N ALA A 46 -7.41 -4.11 -10.60
CA ALA A 46 -7.61 -2.67 -10.75
C ALA A 46 -7.05 -2.15 -12.07
N MET A 47 -5.93 -2.69 -12.57
CA MET A 47 -5.36 -2.34 -13.88
C MET A 47 -6.39 -2.50 -15.02
N GLY A 48 -7.28 -3.49 -14.93
CA GLY A 48 -8.29 -3.75 -15.94
C GLY A 48 -9.39 -2.67 -16.04
N ILE A 49 -9.65 -1.92 -14.96
CA ILE A 49 -10.78 -0.98 -14.89
C ILE A 49 -10.38 0.47 -14.61
N GLU A 50 -9.17 0.73 -14.11
CA GLU A 50 -8.72 2.05 -13.64
C GLU A 50 -8.84 3.16 -14.70
N HIS A 51 -8.61 2.84 -15.97
CA HIS A 51 -8.76 3.80 -17.06
C HIS A 51 -10.22 4.25 -17.25
N GLY A 52 -11.17 3.36 -16.96
CA GLY A 52 -12.62 3.61 -17.01
C GLY A 52 -13.20 4.25 -15.75
N MET A 53 -12.40 4.41 -14.68
CA MET A 53 -12.83 5.09 -13.46
C MET A 53 -13.00 6.59 -13.73
N THR A 54 -14.25 6.98 -14.00
CA THR A 54 -14.66 8.38 -14.14
C THR A 54 -14.77 9.04 -12.77
N ASP A 55 -14.71 10.38 -12.72
CA ASP A 55 -14.88 11.12 -11.47
C ASP A 55 -16.22 10.81 -10.79
N VAL A 56 -17.29 10.61 -11.58
CA VAL A 56 -18.61 10.23 -11.05
C VAL A 56 -18.58 8.87 -10.34
N ILE A 57 -17.91 7.88 -10.92
CA ILE A 57 -17.75 6.55 -10.29
C ILE A 57 -16.91 6.68 -9.02
N ILE A 58 -15.78 7.40 -9.11
CA ILE A 58 -14.86 7.59 -7.99
C ILE A 58 -15.58 8.23 -6.80
N GLU A 59 -16.27 9.35 -7.01
CA GLU A 59 -17.01 10.03 -5.95
C GLU A 59 -18.12 9.15 -5.36
N ARG A 60 -18.78 8.32 -6.19
CA ARG A 60 -19.80 7.39 -5.71
C ARG A 60 -19.22 6.29 -4.83
N VAL A 61 -18.12 5.68 -5.26
CA VAL A 61 -17.38 4.66 -4.47
C VAL A 61 -16.93 5.27 -3.15
N CYS A 62 -16.34 6.45 -3.19
CA CYS A 62 -15.82 7.13 -2.00
C CYS A 62 -16.92 7.56 -1.02
N LYS A 63 -18.09 7.94 -1.52
CA LYS A 63 -19.27 8.20 -0.69
C LYS A 63 -19.81 6.93 0.00
N ILE A 64 -19.73 5.77 -0.65
CA ILE A 64 -20.27 4.51 -0.11
C ILE A 64 -19.31 3.88 0.90
N TYR A 65 -18.02 3.83 0.57
CA TYR A 65 -17.04 3.02 1.30
C TYR A 65 -15.99 3.81 2.07
N GLY A 66 -15.90 5.12 1.84
CA GLY A 66 -14.76 5.95 2.25
C GLY A 66 -13.50 5.67 1.41
N CYS A 67 -12.72 6.73 1.12
CA CYS A 67 -11.51 6.65 0.30
C CYS A 67 -10.36 7.48 0.88
N GLN A 68 -10.00 7.29 2.16
CA GLN A 68 -8.79 7.94 2.67
C GLN A 68 -7.52 7.18 2.25
N LYS A 69 -7.61 5.85 2.25
CA LYS A 69 -6.52 4.94 1.89
C LYS A 69 -7.08 3.76 1.08
N CYS A 70 -6.28 3.21 0.19
CA CYS A 70 -6.59 1.95 -0.47
C CYS A 70 -6.42 0.75 0.47
N PRO A 71 -6.82 -0.46 0.06
CA PRO A 71 -6.71 -1.67 0.89
C PRO A 71 -5.26 -2.00 1.29
N HIS A 72 -4.27 -1.60 0.49
CA HIS A 72 -2.83 -1.73 0.79
C HIS A 72 -2.27 -0.60 1.68
N GLY A 73 -3.11 0.34 2.13
CA GLY A 73 -2.76 1.40 3.08
C GLY A 73 -2.24 2.70 2.45
N ASN A 74 -2.12 2.75 1.12
CA ASN A 74 -1.68 3.95 0.41
C ASN A 74 -2.76 5.03 0.39
N VAL A 75 -2.40 6.27 0.72
CA VAL A 75 -3.33 7.41 0.71
C VAL A 75 -3.87 7.64 -0.70
N ILE A 76 -5.17 7.88 -0.81
CA ILE A 76 -5.80 8.22 -2.08
C ILE A 76 -5.62 9.73 -2.31
N PRO A 77 -4.97 10.16 -3.40
CA PRO A 77 -4.87 11.57 -3.75
C PRO A 77 -6.27 12.17 -3.92
N ASP A 78 -6.46 13.44 -3.57
CA ASP A 78 -7.72 14.14 -3.81
C ASP A 78 -7.94 14.46 -5.30
N SER A 79 -9.05 15.13 -5.63
CA SER A 79 -9.37 15.51 -7.01
C SER A 79 -8.39 16.51 -7.62
N ASN A 80 -7.66 17.28 -6.80
CA ASN A 80 -6.60 18.18 -7.23
C ASN A 80 -5.26 17.45 -7.41
N GLY A 81 -5.17 16.20 -6.96
CA GLY A 81 -3.94 15.41 -6.94
C GLY A 81 -3.10 15.63 -5.69
N ASP A 82 -3.63 16.29 -4.67
CA ASP A 82 -2.92 16.49 -3.41
C ASP A 82 -2.99 15.24 -2.53
N VAL A 83 -1.90 14.97 -1.83
CA VAL A 83 -1.75 13.80 -0.95
C VAL A 83 -1.40 14.25 0.45
N ASN A 84 -2.19 13.82 1.42
CA ASN A 84 -1.86 14.03 2.83
C ASN A 84 -0.52 13.37 3.16
N LYS A 85 0.36 14.11 3.83
CA LYS A 85 1.66 13.59 4.25
C LYS A 85 1.46 12.42 5.22
N ILE A 86 2.07 11.28 4.90
CA ILE A 86 2.13 10.12 5.77
C ILE A 86 3.44 10.16 6.54
N ILE A 87 3.37 9.92 7.85
CA ILE A 87 4.55 9.73 8.69
C ILE A 87 4.73 8.23 8.87
N ASP A 88 5.58 7.64 8.02
CA ASP A 88 5.98 6.26 8.11
C ASP A 88 7.44 6.06 7.71
N TYR A 89 7.97 4.91 8.09
CA TYR A 89 9.40 4.62 8.11
C TYR A 89 9.68 3.25 7.48
N ARG A 90 10.93 3.02 7.09
CA ARG A 90 11.40 1.70 6.67
C ARG A 90 11.69 0.86 7.90
N VAL A 91 11.72 -0.45 7.73
CA VAL A 91 12.15 -1.35 8.83
C VAL A 91 13.57 -1.04 9.30
N SER A 92 14.46 -0.61 8.40
CA SER A 92 15.85 -0.24 8.70
C SER A 92 15.97 0.92 9.69
N ASP A 93 14.89 1.69 9.87
CA ASP A 93 14.87 2.85 10.76
C ASP A 93 14.59 2.44 12.22
N PHE A 94 14.28 1.17 12.49
CA PHE A 94 13.94 0.66 13.81
C PHE A 94 14.99 -0.30 14.37
N THR A 95 15.06 -0.34 15.70
CA THR A 95 15.86 -1.33 16.44
C THR A 95 15.07 -2.60 16.73
N ARG A 96 15.77 -3.70 16.99
CA ARG A 96 15.16 -4.99 17.38
C ARG A 96 14.28 -4.86 18.63
N ASN A 97 13.35 -5.79 18.77
CA ASN A 97 12.35 -5.90 19.84
C ASN A 97 11.37 -4.71 19.92
N LYS A 98 11.22 -3.96 18.82
CA LYS A 98 10.21 -2.90 18.71
C LYS A 98 8.90 -3.45 18.16
N LYS A 99 7.80 -3.02 18.76
CA LYS A 99 6.46 -3.18 18.18
C LYS A 99 6.27 -2.14 17.10
N LEU A 100 5.84 -2.57 15.92
CA LEU A 100 5.63 -1.76 14.74
C LEU A 100 4.22 -2.01 14.21
N ARG A 101 3.61 -0.99 13.61
CA ARG A 101 2.36 -1.13 12.88
C ARG A 101 2.63 -1.03 11.39
N ILE A 102 2.11 -1.97 10.60
CA ILE A 102 2.17 -1.86 9.14
C ILE A 102 1.36 -0.62 8.73
N SER A 103 2.03 0.37 8.13
CA SER A 103 1.38 1.58 7.61
C SER A 103 0.78 1.34 6.23
N ARG A 104 1.60 0.82 5.30
CA ARG A 104 1.24 0.59 3.89
C ARG A 104 2.25 -0.28 3.17
N ILE A 105 1.84 -0.82 2.03
CA ILE A 105 2.68 -1.54 1.07
C ILE A 105 2.97 -0.60 -0.10
N VAL A 106 4.24 -0.35 -0.44
CA VAL A 106 4.63 0.62 -1.48
C VAL A 106 4.98 -0.01 -2.82
N PHE A 107 5.12 -1.33 -2.87
CA PHE A 107 5.34 -2.10 -4.09
C PHE A 107 4.49 -3.36 -4.03
N GLU A 108 3.64 -3.57 -5.03
CA GLU A 108 2.46 -4.45 -4.95
C GLU A 108 2.58 -5.60 -5.97
N SER A 109 3.68 -6.35 -5.96
CA SER A 109 3.81 -7.53 -6.83
C SER A 109 2.93 -8.69 -6.35
N PRO A 110 2.33 -9.51 -7.26
CA PRO A 110 1.46 -10.62 -6.89
C PRO A 110 2.04 -11.57 -5.84
N ASP A 111 3.25 -12.09 -6.05
CA ASP A 111 3.91 -13.02 -5.11
C ASP A 111 4.08 -12.43 -3.70
N MET A 112 4.33 -11.12 -3.61
CA MET A 112 4.45 -10.43 -2.33
C MET A 112 3.08 -10.30 -1.66
N LEU A 113 2.07 -9.84 -2.40
CA LEU A 113 0.75 -9.64 -1.81
C LEU A 113 0.14 -10.96 -1.35
N GLU A 114 0.34 -12.04 -2.10
CA GLU A 114 -0.07 -13.40 -1.69
C GLU A 114 0.66 -13.84 -0.41
N PHE A 115 1.98 -13.61 -0.33
CA PHE A 115 2.74 -13.87 0.88
C PHE A 115 2.21 -13.08 2.08
N LEU A 116 1.95 -11.78 1.92
CA LEU A 116 1.46 -10.92 3.00
C LEU A 116 0.05 -11.33 3.45
N GLU A 117 -0.85 -11.62 2.51
CA GLU A 117 -2.22 -12.06 2.78
C GLU A 117 -2.22 -13.40 3.55
N LYS A 118 -1.44 -14.38 3.09
CA LYS A 118 -1.30 -15.70 3.75
C LYS A 118 -0.80 -15.57 5.19
N ASN A 119 0.08 -14.61 5.45
CA ASN A 119 0.66 -14.34 6.76
C ASN A 119 -0.12 -13.26 7.56
N LYS A 120 -1.30 -12.84 7.09
CA LYS A 120 -2.18 -11.83 7.72
C LYS A 120 -1.48 -10.47 7.98
N MET A 121 -0.50 -10.13 7.15
CA MET A 121 0.30 -8.92 7.24
C MET A 121 -0.36 -7.75 6.49
N PHE A 122 -1.53 -7.34 6.95
CA PHE A 122 -2.29 -6.23 6.39
C PHE A 122 -1.89 -4.88 7.01
N PRO A 123 -2.24 -3.75 6.38
CA PRO A 123 -2.18 -2.45 7.04
C PRO A 123 -2.91 -2.46 8.38
N ASN A 124 -2.31 -1.79 9.36
CA ASN A 124 -2.65 -1.75 10.79
C ASN A 124 -2.32 -3.01 11.61
N THR A 125 -1.86 -4.11 11.00
CA THR A 125 -1.34 -5.26 11.74
C THR A 125 -0.13 -4.85 12.58
N ILE A 126 -0.10 -5.28 13.85
CA ILE A 126 1.01 -5.05 14.76
C ILE A 126 1.98 -6.22 14.67
N LEU A 127 3.26 -5.88 14.49
CA LEU A 127 4.37 -6.80 14.41
C LEU A 127 5.38 -6.51 15.53
N THR A 128 6.12 -7.52 15.97
CA THR A 128 7.32 -7.31 16.79
C THR A 128 8.54 -7.67 15.95
N LEU A 129 9.43 -6.71 15.74
CA LEU A 129 10.67 -6.91 14.99
C LEU A 129 11.66 -7.71 15.84
N ILE A 130 12.07 -8.90 15.39
CA ILE A 130 13.04 -9.74 16.12
C ILE A 130 14.45 -9.51 15.60
N ASP A 131 14.61 -9.53 14.29
CA ASP A 131 15.84 -9.18 13.60
C ASP A 131 15.51 -8.42 12.30
N GLN A 132 16.47 -8.30 11.38
CA GLN A 132 16.28 -7.47 10.18
C GLN A 132 15.30 -8.07 9.17
N ASN A 133 14.96 -9.35 9.26
CA ASN A 133 14.06 -10.03 8.32
C ASN A 133 13.01 -10.92 9.00
N THR A 134 13.02 -11.03 10.32
CA THR A 134 12.11 -11.88 11.09
C THR A 134 11.23 -11.03 12.00
N VAL A 135 9.92 -11.27 11.90
CA VAL A 135 8.89 -10.60 12.71
C VAL A 135 8.00 -11.62 13.40
N PHE A 136 7.51 -11.29 14.59
CA PHE A 136 6.31 -11.92 15.13
C PHE A 136 5.08 -11.14 14.72
N VAL A 137 4.13 -11.81 14.08
CA VAL A 137 2.84 -11.22 13.74
C VAL A 137 1.86 -11.45 14.90
N SER A 138 1.33 -10.38 15.48
CA SER A 138 0.25 -10.49 16.48
C SER A 138 -1.08 -10.73 15.75
N PRO A 139 -1.96 -11.64 16.23
CA PRO A 139 -1.95 -12.33 17.52
C PRO A 139 -1.33 -13.73 17.49
N ASP A 140 -0.96 -14.26 16.33
CA ASP A 140 -0.63 -15.69 16.16
C ASP A 140 0.78 -16.07 16.69
N GLU A 141 1.54 -15.12 17.27
CA GLU A 141 2.89 -15.23 17.88
C GLU A 141 3.90 -16.12 17.12
N SER A 142 3.65 -16.40 15.84
CA SER A 142 4.52 -17.20 14.99
C SER A 142 5.59 -16.30 14.37
N ALA A 143 6.83 -16.77 14.43
CA ALA A 143 7.95 -16.09 13.79
C ALA A 143 7.82 -16.28 12.28
N ILE A 144 7.78 -15.19 11.55
CA ILE A 144 7.71 -15.16 10.10
C ILE A 144 8.98 -14.51 9.58
N THR A 145 9.76 -15.26 8.83
CA THR A 145 10.88 -14.71 8.05
C THR A 145 10.33 -14.11 6.77
N VAL A 146 10.45 -12.80 6.64
CA VAL A 146 10.01 -12.01 5.50
C VAL A 146 11.23 -11.78 4.59
N PRO A 147 11.18 -12.18 3.31
CA PRO A 147 12.25 -11.87 2.37
C PRO A 147 12.58 -10.37 2.33
N ASP A 148 13.87 -10.02 2.31
CA ASP A 148 14.35 -8.62 2.35
C ASP A 148 13.70 -7.74 1.26
N ILE A 149 13.46 -8.32 0.08
CA ILE A 149 12.81 -7.62 -1.03
C ILE A 149 11.37 -7.20 -0.69
N PHE A 150 10.64 -8.03 0.06
CA PHE A 150 9.29 -7.70 0.52
C PHE A 150 9.35 -6.70 1.66
N PHE A 151 10.30 -6.85 2.58
CA PHE A 151 10.40 -5.98 3.75
C PHE A 151 10.73 -4.52 3.39
N ASN A 152 11.52 -4.32 2.33
CA ASN A 152 11.78 -2.99 1.77
C ASN A 152 10.54 -2.32 1.16
N ALA A 153 9.55 -3.11 0.74
CA ALA A 153 8.28 -2.66 0.19
C ALA A 153 7.22 -2.37 1.26
N ILE A 154 7.49 -2.64 2.54
CA ILE A 154 6.58 -2.30 3.63
C ILE A 154 7.04 -0.99 4.28
N ARG A 155 6.08 -0.17 4.70
CA ARG A 155 6.31 0.98 5.57
C ARG A 155 5.63 0.75 6.91
N PHE A 156 6.27 1.24 7.97
CA PHE A 156 5.84 1.04 9.35
C PHE A 156 5.64 2.37 10.05
N SER A 157 4.71 2.40 11.00
CA SER A 157 4.53 3.50 11.95
C SER A 157 4.69 2.98 13.37
N ASP A 158 4.77 3.91 14.32
CA ASP A 158 4.56 3.57 15.72
C ASP A 158 3.16 2.96 15.91
N PRO A 159 3.01 2.02 16.87
CA PRO A 159 1.73 1.38 17.17
C PRO A 159 0.68 2.36 17.66
#